data_AF-A0A2R7QWB5-F1
#
_entry.id   AF-A0A2R7QWB5-F1
#
_cell.length_a   1.000
_cell.length_b   1.000
_cell.length_c   1.000
_cell.angle_alpha   90.00
_cell.angle_beta   90.00
_cell.angle_gamma   90.00
#
_symmetry.space_group_name_H-M   'P 1'
#
loop_
_entity.id
_entity.type
_entity.pdbx_description
1 polymer ?
#
loop_
_entity_poly.entity_id
_entity_poly.type
_entity_poly.pdbx_seq_one_letter_code
_entity_poly.pdbx_strand_id
1 'polypeptide(L)'
;MGTVFGIGGLLLMPVLAATGAPFLASPQNFAVGAYMALVPMFAGYVLFGWGLARVRASTATTVSLAETVVAAVLAVLVVGERLPALAWLGAALITGSLFILTLPAPRPRDLTKDSTTAESAALAVPHVAAPAPGDSSGGP
;
A
#
# COMPACT_ATOMS: atom_id res chain seq x y z
N MET A 1 16.97 5.48 1.19
CA MET A 1 17.23 5.14 -0.23
C MET A 1 18.43 5.89 -0.80
N GLY A 2 18.53 7.22 -0.71
CA GLY A 2 19.67 7.98 -1.25
C GLY A 2 21.06 7.52 -0.76
N THR A 3 21.18 7.15 0.52
CA THR A 3 22.43 6.60 1.08
C THR A 3 22.84 5.27 0.46
N VAL A 4 21.87 4.38 0.16
CA VAL A 4 22.12 3.09 -0.50
C VAL A 4 22.64 3.31 -1.92
N PHE A 5 22.04 4.23 -2.67
CA PHE A 5 22.53 4.60 -4.00
C PHE A 5 23.87 5.32 -3.97
N GLY A 6 24.10 6.20 -2.99
CA GLY A 6 25.38 6.90 -2.84
C GLY A 6 26.53 5.94 -2.54
N ILE A 7 26.34 5.03 -1.59
CA ILE A 7 27.35 4.01 -1.26
C ILE A 7 27.52 3.03 -2.42
N GLY A 8 26.43 2.55 -3.02
CA GLY A 8 26.49 1.65 -4.18
C GLY A 8 27.20 2.28 -5.38
N GLY A 9 26.91 3.54 -5.69
CA GLY A 9 27.59 4.29 -6.75
C GLY A 9 29.07 4.51 -6.45
N LEU A 10 29.42 4.81 -5.20
CA LEU A 10 30.82 4.94 -4.77
C LEU A 10 31.58 3.62 -4.90
N LEU A 11 30.97 2.50 -4.52
CA LEU A 11 31.54 1.15 -4.68
C LEU A 11 31.66 0.73 -6.15
N LEU A 12 30.86 1.31 -7.05
CA LEU A 12 30.93 1.07 -8.50
C LEU A 12 31.98 1.92 -9.21
N MET A 13 32.52 2.99 -8.59
CA MET A 13 33.56 3.83 -9.21
C MET A 13 34.82 3.07 -9.65
N PRO A 14 35.38 2.13 -8.84
CA PRO A 14 36.52 1.32 -9.28
C PRO A 14 36.20 0.44 -10.50
N VAL A 15 34.98 -0.10 -10.57
CA VAL A 15 34.53 -0.89 -11.72
C VAL A 15 34.43 -0.01 -12.95
N LEU A 16 33.83 1.18 -12.83
CA LEU A 16 33.75 2.15 -13.91
C LEU A 16 35.14 2.58 -14.41
N ALA A 17 36.10 2.76 -13.51
CA ALA A 17 37.48 3.07 -13.87
C ALA A 17 38.17 1.92 -14.64
N ALA A 18 37.90 0.67 -14.25
CA ALA A 18 38.53 -0.50 -14.86
C ALA A 18 37.88 -0.93 -16.19
N THR A 19 36.56 -0.78 -16.35
CA THR A 19 35.80 -1.33 -17.50
C THR A 19 35.03 -0.28 -18.29
N GLY A 20 34.91 0.95 -17.80
CA GLY A 20 34.02 1.99 -18.33
C GLY A 20 34.59 2.83 -19.48
N ALA A 21 35.83 2.60 -19.93
CA ALA A 21 36.41 3.41 -21.01
C ALA A 21 35.56 3.44 -22.30
N PRO A 22 35.03 2.32 -22.82
CA PRO A 22 34.13 2.33 -23.99
C PRO A 22 32.78 3.00 -23.73
N PHE A 23 32.34 3.02 -22.46
CA PHE A 23 31.09 3.62 -22.03
C PHE A 23 31.20 5.15 -21.96
N LEU A 24 32.31 5.68 -21.43
CA LEU A 24 32.57 7.11 -21.31
C LEU A 24 33.05 7.75 -22.62
N ALA A 25 33.71 6.98 -23.49
CA ALA A 25 34.21 7.49 -24.77
C ALA A 25 33.11 7.77 -25.80
N SER A 26 31.94 7.12 -25.67
CA SER A 26 30.79 7.32 -26.56
C SER A 26 29.80 8.31 -25.93
N PRO A 27 29.55 9.49 -26.53
CA PRO A 27 28.56 10.44 -26.03
C PRO A 27 27.16 9.85 -25.92
N GLN A 28 26.82 8.91 -26.82
CA GLN A 28 25.53 8.23 -26.81
C GLN A 28 25.40 7.24 -25.66
N ASN A 29 26.43 6.43 -25.39
CA ASN A 29 26.41 5.49 -24.27
C ASN A 29 26.32 6.23 -22.93
N PHE A 30 27.09 7.31 -22.80
CA PHE A 30 27.01 8.20 -21.65
C PHE A 30 25.62 8.84 -21.50
N ALA A 31 25.03 9.34 -22.59
CA ALA A 31 23.69 9.94 -22.56
C ALA A 31 22.60 8.93 -22.15
N VAL A 32 22.63 7.71 -22.68
CA VAL A 32 21.70 6.64 -22.29
C VAL A 32 21.92 6.25 -20.82
N GLY A 33 23.17 6.13 -20.39
CA GLY A 33 23.51 5.88 -18.99
C GLY A 33 23.01 6.96 -18.04
N ALA A 34 23.24 8.22 -18.39
CA ALA A 34 22.76 9.37 -17.63
C ALA A 34 21.23 9.42 -17.60
N TYR A 35 20.57 9.14 -18.72
CA TYR A 35 19.11 9.01 -18.78
C TYR A 35 18.61 7.93 -17.81
N MET A 36 19.20 6.73 -17.83
CA MET A 36 18.80 5.64 -16.93
C MET A 36 19.07 5.96 -15.45
N ALA A 37 20.17 6.66 -15.14
CA ALA A 37 20.46 7.08 -13.78
C ALA A 37 19.50 8.17 -13.28
N LEU A 38 19.16 9.14 -14.12
CA LEU A 38 18.39 10.32 -13.71
C LEU A 38 16.87 10.08 -13.75
N VAL A 39 16.37 9.42 -14.79
CA VAL A 39 14.92 9.33 -15.03
C VAL A 39 14.29 8.15 -14.26
N PRO A 40 14.51 6.88 -14.63
CA PRO A 40 13.85 5.79 -13.93
C PRO A 40 14.40 5.60 -12.50
N MET A 41 15.71 5.79 -12.30
CA MET A 41 16.31 5.61 -10.97
C MET A 41 16.10 6.83 -10.07
N PHE A 42 16.73 7.97 -10.37
CA PHE A 42 16.66 9.10 -9.44
C PHE A 42 15.24 9.68 -9.32
N ALA A 43 14.61 10.09 -10.42
CA ALA A 43 13.27 10.68 -10.36
C ALA A 43 12.24 9.65 -9.88
N GLY A 44 12.27 8.41 -10.40
CA GLY A 44 11.38 7.33 -9.97
C GLY A 44 11.42 7.09 -8.46
N TYR A 45 12.61 6.95 -7.86
CA TYR A 45 12.73 6.74 -6.41
C TYR A 45 12.35 7.97 -5.59
N VAL A 46 12.59 9.19 -6.08
CA VAL A 46 12.13 10.42 -5.40
C VAL A 46 10.60 10.47 -5.38
N LEU A 47 9.95 10.23 -6.52
CA LEU A 47 8.49 10.19 -6.60
C LEU A 47 7.90 9.07 -5.74
N PHE A 48 8.54 7.89 -5.72
CA PHE A 48 8.12 6.77 -4.87
C PHE A 48 8.23 7.11 -3.37
N GLY A 49 9.36 7.70 -2.95
CA GLY A 49 9.53 8.17 -1.57
C GLY A 49 8.51 9.26 -1.20
N TRP A 50 8.22 10.17 -2.13
CA TRP A 50 7.20 11.21 -1.99
C TRP A 50 5.78 10.62 -1.89
N GLY A 51 5.51 9.53 -2.60
CA GLY A 51 4.28 8.74 -2.50
C GLY A 51 4.14 8.08 -1.13
N LEU A 52 5.18 7.41 -0.64
CA LEU A 52 5.19 6.81 0.71
C LEU A 52 4.98 7.83 1.83
N ALA A 53 5.36 9.09 1.63
CA ALA A 53 5.08 10.16 2.58
C ALA A 53 3.59 10.59 2.62
N ARG A 54 2.78 10.22 1.62
CA ARG A 54 1.37 10.64 1.47
C ARG A 54 0.37 9.49 1.53
N VAL A 55 0.77 8.29 1.15
CA VAL A 55 -0.09 7.10 1.14
C VAL A 55 0.47 5.99 2.03
N ARG A 56 -0.40 5.08 2.46
CA ARG A 56 0.03 3.89 3.21
C ARG A 56 0.97 3.04 2.36
N ALA A 57 1.95 2.41 3.01
CA ALA A 57 2.91 1.54 2.34
C ALA A 57 2.24 0.43 1.51
N SER A 58 1.11 -0.13 1.99
CA SER A 58 0.33 -1.12 1.25
C SER A 58 -0.15 -0.60 -0.11
N THR A 59 -0.65 0.64 -0.17
CA THR A 59 -1.11 1.27 -1.41
C THR A 59 0.05 1.50 -2.37
N ALA A 60 1.22 1.94 -1.87
CA ALA A 60 2.41 2.11 -2.70
C ALA A 60 2.86 0.77 -3.31
N THR A 61 2.88 -0.31 -2.51
CA THR A 61 3.19 -1.66 -3.01
C THR A 61 2.19 -2.12 -4.06
N THR A 62 0.90 -1.85 -3.87
CA THR A 62 -0.14 -2.15 -4.87
C THR A 62 0.10 -1.38 -6.18
N VAL A 63 0.50 -0.10 -6.11
CA VAL A 63 0.84 0.70 -7.30
C VAL A 63 2.08 0.15 -8.01
N SER A 64 3.09 -0.31 -7.29
CA SER A 64 4.27 -0.97 -7.89
C SER A 64 3.92 -2.25 -8.64
N LEU A 65 2.86 -2.98 -8.26
CA LEU A 65 2.36 -4.09 -9.06
C LEU A 65 1.80 -3.60 -10.42
N ALA A 66 1.13 -2.44 -10.46
CA ALA A 66 0.65 -1.85 -11.72
C ALA A 66 1.82 -1.51 -12.65
N GLU A 67 2.92 -1.02 -12.09
CA GLU A 67 4.14 -0.68 -12.84
C GLU A 67 4.66 -1.88 -13.63
N THR A 68 4.63 -3.09 -13.08
CA THR A 68 5.08 -4.30 -13.79
C THR A 68 4.24 -4.61 -15.03
N VAL A 69 2.93 -4.35 -14.97
CA VAL A 69 2.02 -4.47 -16.13
C VAL A 69 2.34 -3.40 -17.16
N VAL A 70 2.56 -2.15 -16.73
CA VAL A 70 2.96 -1.05 -17.62
C VAL A 70 4.29 -1.37 -18.30
N ALA A 71 5.27 -1.90 -17.56
CA ALA A 71 6.56 -2.30 -18.10
C ALA A 71 6.43 -3.42 -19.15
N ALA A 72 5.59 -4.43 -18.90
CA ALA A 72 5.32 -5.49 -19.87
C ALA A 72 4.64 -4.93 -21.15
N VAL A 73 3.70 -4.00 -21.01
CA VAL A 73 3.07 -3.33 -22.15
C VAL A 73 4.10 -2.48 -22.92
N LEU A 74 4.94 -1.73 -22.22
CA LEU A 74 6.03 -0.96 -22.85
C LEU A 74 7.05 -1.87 -23.54
N ALA A 75 7.34 -3.07 -23.03
CA ALA A 75 8.20 -4.03 -23.71
C ALA A 75 7.60 -4.47 -25.06
N VAL A 76 6.28 -4.72 -25.13
CA VAL A 76 5.62 -5.04 -26.41
C VAL A 76 5.60 -3.84 -27.35
N LEU A 77 5.23 -2.66 -26.85
CA LEU A 77 5.00 -1.48 -27.69
C LEU A 77 6.29 -0.78 -28.13
N VAL A 78 7.27 -0.65 -27.23
CA VAL A 78 8.51 0.10 -27.46
C VAL A 78 9.63 -0.82 -27.92
N VAL A 79 9.79 -1.98 -27.28
CA VAL A 79 10.87 -2.93 -27.61
C VAL A 79 10.45 -3.89 -28.73
N GLY A 80 9.13 -4.08 -28.94
CA GLY A 80 8.61 -4.99 -29.97
C GLY A 80 8.60 -6.46 -29.55
N GLU A 81 8.69 -6.74 -28.25
CA GLU A 81 8.70 -8.11 -27.74
C GLU A 81 7.34 -8.79 -27.90
N ARG A 82 7.37 -10.11 -28.14
CA ARG A 82 6.14 -10.93 -28.22
C ARG A 82 5.94 -11.68 -26.92
N LEU A 83 5.02 -11.17 -26.10
CA LEU A 83 4.63 -11.83 -24.86
C LEU A 83 3.80 -13.10 -25.15
N PRO A 84 4.13 -14.24 -24.52
CA PRO A 84 3.32 -15.45 -24.63
C PRO A 84 1.95 -15.23 -23.98
N ALA A 85 0.95 -16.02 -24.39
CA ALA A 85 -0.41 -15.92 -23.84
C ALA A 85 -0.45 -16.01 -22.30
N LEU A 86 0.46 -16.78 -21.71
CA LEU A 86 0.58 -16.90 -20.26
C LEU A 86 1.02 -15.60 -19.57
N ALA A 87 1.89 -14.80 -20.20
CA ALA A 87 2.31 -13.51 -19.67
C ALA A 87 1.16 -12.49 -19.71
N TRP A 88 0.33 -12.52 -20.76
CA TRP A 88 -0.89 -11.73 -20.83
C TRP A 88 -1.92 -12.12 -19.78
N LEU A 89 -2.06 -13.42 -19.49
CA LEU A 89 -2.91 -13.90 -18.40
C LEU A 89 -2.43 -13.36 -17.05
N GLY A 90 -1.12 -13.39 -16.79
CA GLY A 90 -0.52 -12.81 -15.59
C GLY A 90 -0.80 -11.31 -15.47
N ALA A 91 -0.60 -10.55 -16.55
CA ALA A 91 -0.91 -9.12 -16.58
C ALA A 91 -2.40 -8.83 -16.31
N ALA A 92 -3.30 -9.62 -16.88
CA ALA A 92 -4.74 -9.52 -16.64
C ALA A 92 -5.11 -9.84 -15.17
N LEU A 93 -4.50 -10.87 -14.58
CA LEU A 93 -4.68 -11.23 -13.17
C LEU A 93 -4.22 -10.13 -12.22
N ILE A 94 -3.04 -9.55 -12.45
CA ILE A 94 -2.52 -8.44 -11.65
C ILE A 94 -3.47 -7.24 -11.75
N THR A 95 -3.87 -6.87 -12.97
CA THR A 95 -4.80 -5.75 -13.21
C THR A 95 -6.15 -5.98 -12.52
N GLY A 96 -6.71 -7.19 -12.61
CA GLY A 96 -7.96 -7.56 -11.95
C GLY A 96 -7.85 -7.52 -10.43
N SER A 97 -6.75 -8.04 -9.86
CA SER A 97 -6.49 -7.97 -8.42
C SER A 97 -6.41 -6.53 -7.91
N LEU A 98 -5.72 -5.66 -8.65
CA LEU A 98 -5.61 -4.23 -8.34
C LEU A 98 -6.97 -3.53 -8.38
N PHE A 99 -7.79 -3.85 -9.39
CA PHE A 99 -9.14 -3.31 -9.50
C PHE A 99 -9.99 -3.66 -8.28
N ILE A 100 -9.97 -4.93 -7.85
CA ILE A 100 -10.69 -5.39 -6.66
C ILE A 100 -10.19 -4.68 -5.39
N LEU A 101 -8.87 -4.58 -5.21
CA LEU A 101 -8.27 -4.00 -4.00
C LEU A 101 -8.48 -2.49 -3.89
N THR A 102 -8.73 -1.80 -5.00
CA THR A 102 -8.99 -0.36 -5.03
C THR A 102 -10.45 -0.01 -4.69
N LEU A 103 -11.36 -0.98 -4.73
CA LEU A 103 -12.77 -0.75 -4.39
C LEU A 103 -12.94 -0.52 -2.87
N PRO A 104 -13.77 0.46 -2.45
CA PRO A 104 -14.03 0.72 -1.03
C PRO A 104 -14.67 -0.51 -0.36
N ALA A 105 -13.99 -1.08 0.63
CA ALA A 105 -14.55 -2.17 1.43
C ALA A 105 -15.79 -1.67 2.22
N PRO A 106 -16.92 -2.40 2.22
CA PRO A 106 -18.06 -2.08 3.07
C PRO A 106 -17.63 -2.07 4.54
N ARG A 107 -17.86 -0.95 5.25
CA ARG A 107 -17.61 -0.89 6.69
C ARG A 107 -18.52 -1.90 7.41
N PRO A 108 -18.00 -2.78 8.26
CA PRO A 108 -18.83 -3.53 9.19
C PRO A 108 -19.63 -2.52 10.02
N ARG A 109 -20.96 -2.65 10.03
CA ARG A 109 -21.81 -1.88 10.95
C ARG A 109 -21.49 -2.37 12.35
N ASP A 110 -20.99 -1.48 13.21
CA ASP A 110 -20.87 -1.73 14.65
C ASP A 110 -22.26 -2.06 15.20
N LEU A 111 -22.52 -3.34 15.41
CA LEU A 111 -23.71 -3.90 16.09
C LEU A 111 -23.65 -3.69 17.62
N THR A 112 -22.91 -2.69 18.09
CA THR A 112 -22.67 -2.42 19.52
C THR A 112 -23.68 -1.44 20.13
N LYS A 113 -24.64 -0.91 19.36
CA LYS A 113 -25.64 0.03 19.90
C LYS A 113 -26.95 -0.61 20.41
N ASP A 114 -27.17 -1.90 20.18
CA ASP A 114 -28.45 -2.54 20.57
C ASP A 114 -28.45 -3.11 22.00
N SER A 115 -27.28 -3.32 22.62
CA SER A 115 -27.20 -3.86 23.98
C SER A 115 -27.55 -2.83 25.06
N THR A 116 -27.27 -1.54 24.87
CA THR A 116 -27.60 -0.49 25.85
C THR A 116 -29.11 -0.25 25.97
N THR A 117 -29.85 -0.36 24.86
CA THR A 117 -31.32 -0.20 24.88
C THR A 117 -32.01 -1.43 25.49
N ALA A 118 -31.49 -2.63 25.22
CA ALA A 118 -32.01 -3.87 25.83
C ALA A 118 -31.76 -3.93 27.35
N GLU A 119 -30.59 -3.49 27.81
CA GLU A 119 -30.26 -3.44 29.24
C GLU A 119 -31.08 -2.36 29.98
N SER A 120 -31.32 -1.20 29.36
CA SER A 120 -32.19 -0.15 29.92
C SER A 120 -33.67 -0.55 29.98
N ALA A 121 -34.14 -1.41 29.07
CA ALA A 121 -35.49 -1.96 29.11
C ALA A 121 -35.64 -3.08 30.15
N ALA A 122 -34.57 -3.87 30.37
CA ALA A 122 -34.52 -4.92 31.39
C ALA A 122 -34.42 -4.36 32.82
N LEU A 123 -33.83 -3.16 33.01
CA LEU A 123 -33.81 -2.45 34.29
C LEU A 123 -35.13 -1.75 34.63
N ALA A 124 -36.10 -1.69 33.71
CA ALA A 124 -37.42 -1.10 33.92
C ALA A 124 -38.48 -2.10 34.42
N VAL A 125 -38.07 -3.19 35.08
CA VAL A 125 -38.99 -4.09 35.80
C VAL A 125 -39.55 -3.34 37.02
N PRO A 126 -40.88 -3.27 37.20
CA PRO A 126 -41.46 -2.56 38.34
C PRO A 126 -41.07 -3.28 39.63
N HIS A 127 -40.40 -2.54 40.51
CA HIS A 127 -40.13 -2.95 41.88
C HIS A 127 -41.48 -3.21 42.56
N VAL A 128 -41.87 -4.48 42.70
CA VAL A 128 -42.97 -4.90 43.56
C VAL A 128 -42.70 -4.34 44.95
N ALA A 129 -43.63 -3.54 45.45
CA ALA A 129 -43.56 -2.93 46.77
C ALA A 129 -43.48 -4.02 47.84
N ALA A 130 -42.43 -4.00 48.65
CA ALA A 130 -42.33 -4.82 49.84
C ALA A 130 -43.40 -4.39 50.85
N PRO A 131 -44.07 -5.31 51.57
CA PRO A 131 -45.01 -4.95 52.62
C PRO A 131 -44.26 -4.29 53.79
N ALA A 132 -44.78 -3.16 54.26
CA ALA A 132 -44.23 -2.40 55.37
C ALA A 132 -44.22 -3.22 56.68
N PRO A 133 -43.15 -3.15 57.50
CA PRO A 133 -43.18 -3.72 58.84
C PRO A 133 -44.02 -2.81 59.74
N GLY A 134 -45.24 -3.27 60.08
CA GLY A 134 -46.04 -2.67 61.13
C GLY A 134 -45.39 -2.92 62.49
N ASP A 135 -44.73 -1.87 63.01
CA ASP A 135 -44.96 -1.32 64.36
C ASP A 135 -45.34 -2.33 65.45
N SER A 136 -44.35 -2.62 66.30
CA SER A 136 -44.55 -3.10 67.66
C SER A 136 -44.01 -2.07 68.67
N SER A 137 -44.79 -1.04 68.98
CA SER A 137 -44.65 -0.21 70.18
C SER A 137 -45.98 0.53 70.44
N GLY A 138 -46.69 0.50 71.57
CA GLY A 138 -46.45 0.08 72.94
C GLY A 138 -47.49 0.78 73.86
N GLY A 139 -47.90 0.10 74.93
CA GLY A 139 -48.44 0.68 76.19
C GLY A 139 -49.94 1.04 76.26
N PRO A 140 -50.48 1.35 77.46
CA PRO A 140 -49.87 1.32 78.81
C PRO A 140 -50.20 0.07 79.65
#